data_AF-A0A955SUP2-F1
#
_entry.id   AF-A0A955SUP2-F1
#
_cell.length_a   1.000
_cell.length_b   1.000
_cell.length_c   1.000
_cell.angle_alpha   90.00
_cell.angle_beta   90.00
_cell.angle_gamma   90.00
#
_symmetry.space_group_name_H-M   'P 1'
#
loop_
_entity.id
_entity.type
_entity.pdbx_description
1 polymer ?
#
loop_
_entity_poly.entity_id
_entity_poly.type
_entity_poly.pdbx_seq_one_letter_code
_entity_poly.pdbx_strand_id
1 'polypeptide(L)'
;IFSSYCDGIDPDCCHDVRISNCSIESWDDAIVPKTSYSLGYHRSTENITVTNCVLATSCNAFKLGTESGGDFKNITVSNCVMIPYKSNVNYREPTPPISGISLISVDGSHIDGINITNISMEGVCYPIFVRLGNRGRDLKEPVPGTIDHVNIRHITATKALIGCLIIGHPGRPIENLNLENIQIECVGGGVYDPALPDIEEAMQMYPSAGKFHDLPTFGVYGRHVSGLDLEKFRLSVDTNDTRNASLFEDVSNLRIDSWEVQGIEGATAMIRCDNVWDALIRGCRPSSATSHFLEVSGAQSHGIAVTGNDLSGLKEPCKLHPDTPNEAVQLKFNL
;
A
#
# COMPACT_ATOMS: atom_id res chain seq x y z
N ILE A 1 1.50 33.06 -2.61
CA ILE A 1 2.43 32.08 -2.00
C ILE A 1 1.59 31.33 -0.98
N PHE A 2 1.16 30.11 -1.31
CA PHE A 2 0.49 29.24 -0.35
C PHE A 2 1.54 28.78 0.68
N SER A 3 1.17 28.75 1.95
CA SER A 3 2.05 28.21 3.00
C SER A 3 2.31 26.72 2.73
N SER A 4 3.38 26.15 3.28
CA SER A 4 3.72 24.73 3.12
C SER A 4 2.74 23.74 3.77
N TYR A 5 1.64 24.23 4.35
CA TYR A 5 0.58 23.46 5.01
C TYR A 5 -0.80 23.67 4.36
N CYS A 6 -0.81 24.08 3.08
CA CYS A 6 -2.05 24.32 2.35
C CYS A 6 -2.51 23.04 1.65
N ASP A 7 -3.42 22.33 2.30
CA ASP A 7 -4.24 21.29 1.70
C ASP A 7 -5.22 21.91 0.67
N GLY A 8 -5.82 21.09 -0.19
CA GLY A 8 -6.81 21.51 -1.18
C GLY A 8 -8.24 21.56 -0.63
N ILE A 9 -8.81 20.39 -0.28
CA ILE A 9 -10.16 20.27 0.28
C ILE A 9 -10.18 19.24 1.43
N ASP A 10 -10.64 19.69 2.61
CA ASP A 10 -10.57 18.92 3.86
C ASP A 10 -11.95 18.69 4.48
N PRO A 11 -12.77 17.73 4.01
CA PRO A 11 -14.01 17.38 4.70
C PRO A 11 -13.68 16.83 6.09
N ASP A 12 -13.95 17.60 7.13
CA ASP A 12 -13.71 17.20 8.52
C ASP A 12 -15.03 17.07 9.28
N CYS A 13 -15.30 15.87 9.78
CA CYS A 13 -16.55 15.49 10.44
C CYS A 13 -17.81 15.80 9.59
N CYS A 14 -17.70 15.59 8.28
CA CYS A 14 -18.72 15.95 7.29
C CYS A 14 -19.46 14.72 6.74
N HIS A 15 -20.74 14.90 6.46
CA HIS A 15 -21.61 13.88 5.88
C HIS A 15 -22.11 14.35 4.52
N ASP A 16 -22.31 13.40 3.58
CA ASP A 16 -22.94 13.64 2.28
C ASP A 16 -22.19 14.67 1.40
N VAL A 17 -20.89 14.45 1.23
CA VAL A 17 -20.00 15.36 0.49
C VAL A 17 -19.75 14.85 -0.93
N ARG A 18 -19.90 15.76 -1.92
CA ARG A 18 -19.52 15.50 -3.30
C ARG A 18 -18.47 16.50 -3.79
N ILE A 19 -17.31 16.00 -4.21
CA ILE A 19 -16.26 16.75 -4.88
C ILE A 19 -16.17 16.21 -6.30
N SER A 20 -16.48 17.03 -7.31
CA SER A 20 -16.48 16.53 -8.69
C SER A 20 -16.14 17.56 -9.74
N ASN A 21 -15.45 17.11 -10.79
CA ASN A 21 -15.06 17.92 -11.94
C ASN A 21 -14.15 19.11 -11.55
N CYS A 22 -13.23 18.88 -10.61
CA CYS A 22 -12.33 19.90 -10.10
C CYS A 22 -10.89 19.67 -10.59
N SER A 23 -10.15 20.75 -10.85
CA SER A 23 -8.69 20.74 -10.88
C SER A 23 -8.21 21.35 -9.57
N ILE A 24 -7.53 20.56 -8.75
CA ILE A 24 -7.05 20.96 -7.43
C ILE A 24 -5.54 20.95 -7.45
N GLU A 25 -4.95 22.07 -7.04
CA GLU A 25 -3.51 22.26 -6.95
C GLU A 25 -3.19 22.72 -5.53
N SER A 26 -2.43 21.90 -4.79
CA SER A 26 -2.08 22.14 -3.39
C SER A 26 -0.59 21.88 -3.17
N TRP A 27 -0.04 22.49 -2.12
CA TRP A 27 1.32 22.13 -1.70
C TRP A 27 1.29 20.88 -0.83
N ASP A 28 0.38 20.85 0.14
CA ASP A 28 0.13 19.71 1.00
C ASP A 28 -0.96 18.82 0.37
N ASP A 29 -1.78 18.11 1.13
CA ASP A 29 -2.68 17.08 0.60
C ASP A 29 -3.75 17.67 -0.35
N ALA A 30 -4.07 17.02 -1.48
CA ALA A 30 -5.01 17.60 -2.45
C ALA A 30 -6.47 17.48 -2.00
N ILE A 31 -6.90 16.27 -1.62
CA ILE A 31 -8.19 16.04 -0.96
C ILE A 31 -7.95 15.16 0.25
N VAL A 32 -8.30 15.66 1.43
CA VAL A 32 -8.02 14.97 2.68
C VAL A 32 -9.20 14.98 3.66
N PRO A 33 -10.10 13.98 3.57
CA PRO A 33 -11.08 13.76 4.62
C PRO A 33 -10.40 13.51 5.97
N LYS A 34 -10.89 14.21 6.99
CA LYS A 34 -10.42 14.15 8.38
C LYS A 34 -11.60 13.84 9.31
N THR A 35 -11.29 13.39 10.51
CA THR A 35 -12.26 13.17 11.59
C THR A 35 -11.68 13.67 12.92
N SER A 36 -11.30 14.94 12.93
CA SER A 36 -10.64 15.56 14.08
C SER A 36 -11.60 15.77 15.25
N TYR A 37 -11.05 16.04 16.43
CA TYR A 37 -11.84 16.45 17.60
C TYR A 37 -12.30 17.92 17.56
N SER A 38 -12.26 18.61 16.41
CA SER A 38 -12.56 20.05 16.32
C SER A 38 -13.98 20.42 16.75
N LEU A 39 -14.93 19.48 16.71
CA LEU A 39 -16.31 19.68 17.18
C LEU A 39 -16.47 19.51 18.71
N GLY A 40 -15.42 19.10 19.43
CA GLY A 40 -15.48 18.78 20.85
C GLY A 40 -16.09 17.42 21.17
N TYR A 41 -16.38 16.60 20.15
CA TYR A 41 -16.80 15.19 20.25
C TYR A 41 -16.40 14.44 18.97
N HIS A 42 -16.21 13.13 19.05
CA HIS A 42 -15.90 12.30 17.89
C HIS A 42 -17.10 12.21 16.94
N ARG A 43 -16.86 12.50 15.66
CA ARG A 43 -17.87 12.39 14.60
C ARG A 43 -17.22 11.77 13.36
N SER A 44 -17.98 10.93 12.66
CA SER A 44 -17.53 10.35 11.41
C SER A 44 -17.48 11.37 10.27
N THR A 45 -16.64 11.06 9.28
CA THR A 45 -16.72 11.64 7.95
C THR A 45 -17.18 10.54 7.01
N GLU A 46 -18.38 10.69 6.45
CA GLU A 46 -19.05 9.59 5.75
C GLU A 46 -19.88 10.04 4.54
N ASN A 47 -20.17 9.07 3.66
CA ASN A 47 -20.89 9.28 2.40
C ASN A 47 -20.19 10.32 1.52
N ILE A 48 -18.90 10.10 1.24
CA ILE A 48 -18.12 10.98 0.37
C ILE A 48 -17.98 10.39 -1.02
N THR A 49 -18.24 11.23 -2.04
CA THR A 49 -17.92 10.93 -3.44
C THR A 49 -16.92 11.94 -3.99
N VAL A 50 -15.76 11.45 -4.43
CA VAL A 50 -14.77 12.21 -5.21
C VAL A 50 -14.74 11.66 -6.63
N THR A 51 -15.03 12.47 -7.65
CA THR A 51 -15.00 11.96 -9.03
C THR A 51 -14.59 12.97 -10.09
N ASN A 52 -13.89 12.50 -11.12
CA ASN A 52 -13.52 13.32 -12.29
C ASN A 52 -12.63 14.52 -11.92
N CYS A 53 -11.69 14.32 -10.99
CA CYS A 53 -10.80 15.38 -10.53
C CYS A 53 -9.36 15.18 -11.02
N VAL A 54 -8.66 16.28 -11.24
CA VAL A 54 -7.20 16.31 -11.40
C VAL A 54 -6.60 16.83 -10.10
N LEU A 55 -5.71 16.06 -9.48
CA LEU A 55 -5.13 16.32 -8.17
C LEU A 55 -3.62 16.52 -8.33
N ALA A 56 -3.16 17.76 -8.21
CA ALA A 56 -1.75 18.13 -8.28
C ALA A 56 -1.22 18.53 -6.90
N THR A 57 -0.25 17.79 -6.36
CA THR A 57 0.25 17.98 -4.98
C THR A 57 1.74 17.68 -4.84
N SER A 58 2.37 18.13 -3.75
CA SER A 58 3.69 17.65 -3.31
C SER A 58 3.62 16.68 -2.12
N CYS A 59 2.42 16.33 -1.66
CA CYS A 59 2.14 15.47 -0.50
C CYS A 59 1.25 14.28 -0.90
N ASN A 60 0.04 14.13 -0.37
CA ASN A 60 -0.86 13.02 -0.72
C ASN A 60 -2.00 13.48 -1.63
N ALA A 61 -2.25 12.78 -2.74
CA ALA A 61 -3.30 13.21 -3.67
C ALA A 61 -4.70 12.95 -3.09
N PHE A 62 -4.96 11.76 -2.58
CA PHE A 62 -6.15 11.47 -1.77
C PHE A 62 -5.75 10.79 -0.46
N LYS A 63 -6.23 11.31 0.67
CA LYS A 63 -5.85 10.80 1.99
C LYS A 63 -7.00 10.78 2.97
N LEU A 64 -7.18 9.70 3.72
CA LEU A 64 -7.94 9.73 4.97
C LEU A 64 -6.99 10.01 6.13
N GLY A 65 -7.27 11.04 6.94
CA GLY A 65 -6.45 11.42 8.11
C GLY A 65 -5.61 12.70 7.93
N THR A 66 -4.52 12.95 8.67
CA THR A 66 -4.01 12.10 9.76
C THR A 66 -4.87 12.20 11.00
N GLU A 67 -5.67 13.26 11.15
CA GLU A 67 -6.68 13.41 12.19
C GLU A 67 -7.74 12.33 11.98
N SER A 68 -7.60 11.24 12.73
CA SER A 68 -8.34 9.98 12.54
C SER A 68 -9.05 9.58 13.83
N GLY A 69 -9.63 10.56 14.52
CA GLY A 69 -10.26 10.37 15.83
C GLY A 69 -11.70 9.86 15.74
N GLY A 70 -12.40 10.12 14.63
CA GLY A 70 -13.71 9.55 14.31
C GLY A 70 -13.66 8.66 13.06
N ASP A 71 -14.75 7.99 12.73
CA ASP A 71 -14.75 6.96 11.67
C ASP A 71 -14.78 7.53 10.24
N PHE A 72 -14.24 6.78 9.29
CA PHE A 72 -14.40 7.04 7.86
C PHE A 72 -15.28 5.96 7.24
N LYS A 73 -16.43 6.33 6.67
CA LYS A 73 -17.42 5.36 6.18
C LYS A 73 -17.93 5.70 4.79
N ASN A 74 -18.12 4.68 3.95
CA ASN A 74 -18.77 4.83 2.64
C ASN A 74 -18.14 5.93 1.78
N ILE A 75 -16.88 5.76 1.42
CA ILE A 75 -16.13 6.75 0.62
C ILE A 75 -15.78 6.15 -0.72
N THR A 76 -16.17 6.85 -1.79
CA THR A 76 -15.87 6.47 -3.18
C THR A 76 -14.99 7.52 -3.84
N VAL A 77 -13.87 7.09 -4.43
CA VAL A 77 -13.00 7.93 -5.27
C VAL A 77 -12.90 7.29 -6.65
N SER A 78 -13.26 8.02 -7.70
CA SER A 78 -13.27 7.45 -9.05
C SER A 78 -12.86 8.40 -10.17
N ASN A 79 -12.21 7.87 -11.20
CA ASN A 79 -11.89 8.60 -12.43
C ASN A 79 -11.05 9.87 -12.14
N CYS A 80 -9.98 9.73 -11.37
CA CYS A 80 -9.10 10.84 -11.02
C CYS A 80 -7.71 10.67 -11.64
N VAL A 81 -7.08 11.81 -11.93
CA VAL A 81 -5.68 11.89 -12.38
C VAL A 81 -4.87 12.55 -11.27
N MET A 82 -3.81 11.90 -10.82
CA MET A 82 -2.95 12.37 -9.72
C MET A 82 -1.55 12.67 -10.27
N ILE A 83 -1.09 13.91 -10.14
CA ILE A 83 0.17 14.36 -10.75
C ILE A 83 1.01 15.18 -9.77
N PRO A 84 2.32 15.32 -10.01
CA PRO A 84 3.15 16.18 -9.19
C PRO A 84 2.75 17.64 -9.34
N TYR A 85 2.78 18.38 -8.23
CA TYR A 85 2.71 19.83 -8.23
C TYR A 85 3.88 20.43 -9.04
N LYS A 86 3.59 21.35 -9.96
CA LYS A 86 4.60 22.01 -10.80
C LYS A 86 4.88 23.41 -10.26
N SER A 87 5.88 23.54 -9.39
CA SER A 87 6.33 24.86 -8.94
C SER A 87 7.19 25.54 -10.02
N ASN A 88 6.82 26.76 -10.42
CA ASN A 88 7.68 27.66 -11.20
C ASN A 88 8.50 28.62 -10.30
N VAL A 89 8.49 28.39 -8.99
CA VAL A 89 9.12 29.26 -7.99
C VAL A 89 10.18 28.48 -7.22
N ASN A 90 11.41 29.03 -7.18
CA ASN A 90 12.65 28.49 -6.60
C ASN A 90 12.61 28.26 -5.06
N TYR A 91 11.49 27.83 -4.48
CA TYR A 91 11.37 27.68 -3.03
C TYR A 91 11.84 26.32 -2.49
N ARG A 92 12.06 25.35 -3.38
CA ARG A 92 12.71 24.04 -3.25
C ARG A 92 12.34 23.31 -4.55
N GLU A 93 13.21 22.48 -5.11
CA GLU A 93 12.82 21.58 -6.21
C GLU A 93 11.51 20.87 -5.80
N PRO A 94 10.48 20.77 -6.67
CA PRO A 94 9.25 20.10 -6.33
C PRO A 94 9.58 18.66 -5.89
N THR A 95 9.35 18.37 -4.61
CA THR A 95 9.51 17.00 -4.11
C THR A 95 8.39 16.15 -4.69
N PRO A 96 8.67 14.91 -5.15
CA PRO A 96 7.64 14.02 -5.63
C PRO A 96 6.55 13.85 -4.55
N PRO A 97 5.25 13.74 -4.94
CA PRO A 97 4.17 13.47 -4.01
C PRO A 97 4.52 12.27 -3.12
N ILE A 98 4.26 12.37 -1.81
CA ILE A 98 4.48 11.26 -0.88
C ILE A 98 3.65 10.05 -1.29
N SER A 99 2.37 10.23 -1.60
CA SER A 99 1.53 9.12 -2.07
C SER A 99 0.42 9.55 -3.02
N GLY A 100 -0.05 8.60 -3.83
CA GLY A 100 -1.30 8.75 -4.58
C GLY A 100 -2.50 8.61 -3.64
N ILE A 101 -2.62 7.43 -3.02
CA ILE A 101 -3.71 7.08 -2.10
C ILE A 101 -3.13 6.78 -0.72
N SER A 102 -3.65 7.43 0.32
CA SER A 102 -3.31 7.17 1.72
C SER A 102 -4.55 6.85 2.56
N LEU A 103 -4.63 5.66 3.14
CA LEU A 103 -5.70 5.27 4.07
C LEU A 103 -5.10 5.05 5.45
N ILE A 104 -5.39 5.96 6.39
CA ILE A 104 -4.68 6.02 7.66
C ILE A 104 -5.66 6.06 8.83
N SER A 105 -5.60 5.03 9.68
CA SER A 105 -6.19 5.03 11.02
C SER A 105 -5.07 4.95 12.05
N VAL A 106 -4.84 6.03 12.78
CA VAL A 106 -3.82 6.06 13.85
C VAL A 106 -4.34 6.65 15.16
N ASP A 107 -5.49 7.31 15.17
CA ASP A 107 -6.09 7.89 16.39
C ASP A 107 -7.34 7.15 16.87
N GLY A 108 -7.55 5.92 16.37
CA GLY A 108 -8.64 5.05 16.81
C GLY A 108 -9.83 4.94 15.85
N SER A 109 -9.78 5.56 14.67
CA SER A 109 -10.89 5.49 13.71
C SER A 109 -11.14 4.09 13.16
N HIS A 110 -12.40 3.80 12.88
CA HIS A 110 -12.77 2.70 11.99
C HIS A 110 -12.86 3.22 10.56
N ILE A 111 -12.05 2.67 9.65
CA ILE A 111 -12.15 2.89 8.20
C ILE A 111 -12.91 1.70 7.61
N ASP A 112 -14.08 1.95 7.02
CA ASP A 112 -14.96 0.90 6.50
C ASP A 112 -15.66 1.34 5.19
N GLY A 113 -15.78 0.41 4.24
CA GLY A 113 -16.51 0.65 2.99
C GLY A 113 -15.85 1.67 2.06
N ILE A 114 -14.55 1.49 1.79
CA ILE A 114 -13.78 2.37 0.90
C ILE A 114 -13.69 1.77 -0.50
N ASN A 115 -14.04 2.53 -1.53
CA ASN A 115 -13.99 2.11 -2.92
C ASN A 115 -13.21 3.13 -3.76
N ILE A 116 -12.06 2.72 -4.31
CA ILE A 116 -11.23 3.59 -5.15
C ILE A 116 -11.02 2.93 -6.50
N THR A 117 -11.37 3.60 -7.59
CA THR A 117 -11.30 2.97 -8.93
C THR A 117 -10.94 3.93 -10.05
N ASN A 118 -10.30 3.40 -11.09
CA ASN A 118 -9.99 4.13 -12.32
C ASN A 118 -9.12 5.37 -12.03
N ILE A 119 -7.93 5.15 -11.47
CA ILE A 119 -7.00 6.22 -11.11
C ILE A 119 -5.74 6.10 -11.97
N SER A 120 -5.33 7.20 -12.57
CA SER A 120 -4.01 7.32 -13.20
C SER A 120 -3.14 8.23 -12.33
N MET A 121 -1.90 7.82 -12.08
CA MET A 121 -0.94 8.61 -11.33
C MET A 121 0.44 8.63 -11.99
N GLU A 122 1.15 9.75 -11.85
CA GLU A 122 2.53 9.91 -12.34
C GLU A 122 3.41 10.45 -11.21
N GLY A 123 4.61 9.88 -11.05
CA GLY A 123 5.68 10.47 -10.24
C GLY A 123 5.47 10.48 -8.72
N VAL A 124 4.49 9.74 -8.21
CA VAL A 124 4.25 9.59 -6.76
C VAL A 124 5.31 8.67 -6.14
N CYS A 125 5.68 8.87 -4.88
CA CYS A 125 6.59 7.95 -4.22
C CYS A 125 5.92 6.60 -3.97
N TYR A 126 4.74 6.62 -3.32
CA TYR A 126 3.98 5.43 -2.96
C TYR A 126 2.57 5.49 -3.60
N PRO A 127 2.27 4.71 -4.64
CA PRO A 127 0.95 4.67 -5.25
C PRO A 127 -0.19 4.44 -4.26
N ILE A 128 0.00 3.48 -3.34
CA ILE A 128 -0.97 3.10 -2.32
C ILE A 128 -0.24 2.94 -0.99
N PHE A 129 -0.67 3.70 0.00
CA PHE A 129 -0.22 3.60 1.38
C PHE A 129 -1.42 3.32 2.30
N VAL A 130 -1.33 2.26 3.10
CA VAL A 130 -2.34 1.90 4.10
C VAL A 130 -1.65 1.72 5.45
N ARG A 131 -2.14 2.42 6.47
CA ARG A 131 -1.54 2.39 7.81
C ARG A 131 -2.60 2.27 8.90
N LEU A 132 -2.53 1.20 9.67
CA LEU A 132 -3.24 1.05 10.94
C LEU A 132 -2.25 1.12 12.11
N GLY A 133 -2.18 2.27 12.78
CA GLY A 133 -1.30 2.52 13.93
C GLY A 133 -2.07 2.80 15.22
N ASN A 134 -1.36 3.29 16.24
CA ASN A 134 -1.91 3.55 17.57
C ASN A 134 -1.29 4.81 18.22
N ARG A 135 -1.35 5.94 17.51
CA ARG A 135 -0.94 7.26 18.01
C ARG A 135 -1.91 7.80 19.06
N GLY A 136 -3.21 7.65 18.83
CA GLY A 136 -4.26 7.98 19.80
C GLY A 136 -4.36 9.46 20.17
N ARG A 137 -4.13 10.40 19.23
CA ARG A 137 -4.03 11.86 19.51
C ARG A 137 -5.17 12.43 20.36
N ASP A 138 -6.40 11.98 20.13
CA ASP A 138 -7.61 12.52 20.76
C ASP A 138 -8.25 11.53 21.77
N LEU A 139 -7.49 10.52 22.21
CA LEU A 139 -7.95 9.51 23.16
C LEU A 139 -7.27 9.69 24.51
N LYS A 140 -8.00 9.37 25.61
CA LYS A 140 -7.39 9.32 26.94
C LYS A 140 -6.29 8.27 27.04
N GLU A 141 -6.54 7.12 26.42
CA GLU A 141 -5.60 6.01 26.29
C GLU A 141 -5.58 5.59 24.81
N PRO A 142 -4.41 5.51 24.15
CA PRO A 142 -4.32 5.08 22.76
C PRO A 142 -4.85 3.66 22.57
N VAL A 143 -5.89 3.53 21.75
CA VAL A 143 -6.42 2.24 21.30
C VAL A 143 -6.45 2.25 19.76
N PRO A 144 -5.92 1.20 19.10
CA PRO A 144 -5.95 1.13 17.64
C PRO A 144 -7.39 0.97 17.13
N GLY A 145 -7.68 1.62 16.01
CA GLY A 145 -8.94 1.48 15.30
C GLY A 145 -9.00 0.20 14.47
N THR A 146 -9.68 0.26 13.32
CA THR A 146 -9.70 -0.81 12.31
C THR A 146 -9.63 -0.23 10.90
N ILE A 147 -9.15 -1.04 9.95
CA ILE A 147 -9.31 -0.80 8.52
C ILE A 147 -9.88 -2.08 7.94
N ASP A 148 -11.10 -1.98 7.39
CA ASP A 148 -11.86 -3.12 6.89
C ASP A 148 -12.63 -2.73 5.60
N HIS A 149 -12.98 -3.73 4.78
CA HIS A 149 -13.73 -3.58 3.53
C HIS A 149 -13.21 -2.48 2.61
N VAL A 150 -11.94 -2.59 2.21
CA VAL A 150 -11.29 -1.63 1.30
C VAL A 150 -11.08 -2.27 -0.07
N ASN A 151 -11.61 -1.64 -1.12
CA ASN A 151 -11.46 -2.06 -2.50
C ASN A 151 -10.76 -0.98 -3.32
N ILE A 152 -9.58 -1.26 -3.85
CA ILE A 152 -8.83 -0.36 -4.74
C ILE A 152 -8.57 -1.09 -6.06
N ARG A 153 -9.06 -0.56 -7.18
CA ARG A 153 -8.97 -1.26 -8.46
C ARG A 153 -8.71 -0.35 -9.66
N HIS A 154 -8.20 -0.93 -10.74
CA HIS A 154 -7.95 -0.22 -11.99
C HIS A 154 -7.04 1.01 -11.77
N ILE A 155 -5.85 0.74 -11.25
CA ILE A 155 -4.84 1.76 -10.97
C ILE A 155 -3.70 1.65 -11.97
N THR A 156 -3.29 2.77 -12.54
CA THR A 156 -2.06 2.87 -13.34
C THR A 156 -1.16 3.94 -12.73
N ALA A 157 0.04 3.54 -12.33
CA ALA A 157 1.06 4.41 -11.76
C ALA A 157 2.34 4.33 -12.57
N THR A 158 2.85 5.47 -13.04
CA THR A 158 4.12 5.54 -13.77
C THR A 158 5.15 6.39 -13.03
N LYS A 159 6.44 6.06 -13.20
CA LYS A 159 7.56 6.73 -12.53
C LYS A 159 7.38 6.77 -11.01
N ALA A 160 6.75 5.74 -10.44
CA ALA A 160 6.60 5.67 -9.00
C ALA A 160 7.97 5.43 -8.35
N LEU A 161 8.26 5.99 -7.18
CA LEU A 161 9.54 5.67 -6.51
C LEU A 161 9.58 4.19 -6.14
N ILE A 162 8.46 3.70 -5.62
CA ILE A 162 8.24 2.34 -5.17
C ILE A 162 6.74 2.01 -5.36
N GLY A 163 6.32 0.79 -5.02
CA GLY A 163 4.93 0.36 -5.09
C GLY A 163 4.16 0.56 -3.78
N CYS A 164 3.40 -0.46 -3.39
CA CYS A 164 2.44 -0.37 -2.30
C CYS A 164 3.08 -0.63 -0.94
N LEU A 165 2.65 0.17 0.06
CA LEU A 165 3.06 0.01 1.45
C LEU A 165 1.83 -0.17 2.34
N ILE A 166 1.65 -1.37 2.90
CA ILE A 166 0.49 -1.76 3.71
C ILE A 166 1.01 -2.25 5.06
N ILE A 167 0.77 -1.48 6.13
CA ILE A 167 1.28 -1.80 7.47
C ILE A 167 0.14 -1.72 8.49
N GLY A 168 -0.27 -2.89 8.98
CA GLY A 168 -1.25 -3.06 10.03
C GLY A 168 -0.68 -2.89 11.45
N HIS A 169 -1.46 -3.32 12.45
CA HIS A 169 -1.05 -3.34 13.85
C HIS A 169 -0.79 -4.80 14.30
N PRO A 170 0.32 -5.10 15.02
CA PRO A 170 0.77 -6.47 15.36
C PRO A 170 -0.19 -7.29 16.24
N GLY A 171 -1.24 -6.66 16.76
CA GLY A 171 -2.34 -7.34 17.48
C GLY A 171 -3.73 -7.05 16.93
N ARG A 172 -3.83 -6.31 15.82
CA ARG A 172 -5.09 -5.95 15.14
C ARG A 172 -4.78 -5.81 13.65
N PRO A 173 -4.90 -6.88 12.86
CA PRO A 173 -4.56 -6.81 11.45
C PRO A 173 -5.51 -5.85 10.72
N ILE A 174 -5.06 -5.35 9.57
CA ILE A 174 -5.98 -4.82 8.55
C ILE A 174 -6.79 -6.00 8.02
N GLU A 175 -8.09 -5.81 7.79
CA GLU A 175 -8.98 -6.88 7.32
C GLU A 175 -9.55 -6.55 5.93
N ASN A 176 -9.76 -7.57 5.10
CA ASN A 176 -10.48 -7.50 3.82
C ASN A 176 -10.03 -6.33 2.90
N LEU A 177 -8.73 -6.31 2.58
CA LEU A 177 -8.12 -5.36 1.65
C LEU A 177 -7.97 -6.03 0.28
N ASN A 178 -8.71 -5.53 -0.71
CA ASN A 178 -8.68 -6.01 -2.08
C ASN A 178 -8.03 -4.98 -3.02
N LEU A 179 -6.96 -5.41 -3.70
CA LEU A 179 -6.29 -4.66 -4.76
C LEU A 179 -6.43 -5.44 -6.09
N GLU A 180 -7.12 -4.87 -7.07
CA GLU A 180 -7.37 -5.54 -8.36
C GLU A 180 -6.91 -4.69 -9.57
N ASN A 181 -6.20 -5.31 -10.52
CA ASN A 181 -5.79 -4.70 -11.78
C ASN A 181 -5.01 -3.40 -11.52
N ILE A 182 -3.82 -3.63 -10.96
CA ILE A 182 -2.88 -2.60 -10.53
C ILE A 182 -1.64 -2.69 -11.41
N GLN A 183 -1.29 -1.58 -12.07
CA GLN A 183 -0.13 -1.49 -12.95
C GLN A 183 0.80 -0.41 -12.40
N ILE A 184 2.01 -0.79 -12.02
CA ILE A 184 2.98 0.14 -11.42
C ILE A 184 4.32 -0.02 -12.15
N GLU A 185 4.74 1.06 -12.79
CA GLU A 185 6.10 1.26 -13.30
C GLU A 185 6.87 2.10 -12.28
N CYS A 186 7.84 1.47 -11.62
CA CYS A 186 8.69 2.08 -10.62
C CYS A 186 10.02 2.57 -11.24
N VAL A 187 10.66 3.54 -10.62
CA VAL A 187 12.01 3.99 -11.01
C VAL A 187 13.04 2.86 -10.82
N GLY A 188 12.92 2.10 -9.73
CA GLY A 188 13.80 0.97 -9.40
C GLY A 188 15.20 1.38 -8.94
N GLY A 189 16.18 0.50 -9.13
CA GLY A 189 17.57 0.71 -8.69
C GLY A 189 17.81 0.47 -7.20
N GLY A 190 16.83 -0.07 -6.47
CA GLY A 190 17.01 -0.48 -5.09
C GLY A 190 17.96 -1.68 -4.97
N VAL A 191 18.66 -1.74 -3.84
CA VAL A 191 19.59 -2.81 -3.53
C VAL A 191 19.10 -3.54 -2.28
N TYR A 192 18.98 -4.86 -2.36
CA TYR A 192 18.72 -5.67 -1.17
C TYR A 192 19.96 -5.70 -0.28
N ASP A 193 19.82 -5.22 0.95
CA ASP A 193 20.84 -5.34 1.99
C ASP A 193 20.27 -6.13 3.18
N PRO A 194 20.69 -7.39 3.38
CA PRO A 194 20.22 -8.21 4.50
C PRO A 194 20.77 -7.75 5.86
N ALA A 195 21.68 -6.78 5.91
CA ALA A 195 22.18 -6.20 7.15
C ALA A 195 21.30 -5.04 7.65
N LEU A 196 20.33 -4.58 6.86
CA LEU A 196 19.37 -3.57 7.30
C LEU A 196 18.47 -4.13 8.42
N PRO A 197 18.10 -3.29 9.39
CA PRO A 197 17.14 -3.69 10.42
C PRO A 197 15.76 -3.91 9.80
N ASP A 198 14.94 -4.72 10.47
CA ASP A 198 13.53 -4.86 10.13
C ASP A 198 12.82 -3.50 10.22
N ILE A 199 11.76 -3.34 9.43
CA ILE A 199 10.93 -2.14 9.47
C ILE A 199 10.30 -2.00 10.86
N GLU A 200 10.50 -0.85 11.50
CA GLU A 200 9.96 -0.57 12.83
C GLU A 200 8.43 -0.57 12.80
N GLU A 201 7.80 -1.12 13.84
CA GLU A 201 6.35 -1.03 14.07
C GLU A 201 5.84 0.42 14.05
N ALA A 202 6.61 1.36 14.63
CA ALA A 202 6.33 2.79 14.57
C ALA A 202 4.89 3.17 14.98
N MET A 203 4.32 2.53 16.01
CA MET A 203 2.90 2.65 16.37
C MET A 203 2.45 4.05 16.76
N GLN A 204 3.35 4.87 17.30
CA GLN A 204 3.08 6.26 17.71
C GLN A 204 3.64 7.31 16.72
N MET A 205 4.34 6.86 15.67
CA MET A 205 5.00 7.75 14.71
C MET A 205 3.96 8.52 13.88
N TYR A 206 4.32 9.73 13.43
CA TYR A 206 3.52 10.43 12.42
C TYR A 206 3.43 9.59 11.13
N PRO A 207 2.22 9.26 10.64
CA PRO A 207 2.01 8.24 9.62
C PRO A 207 2.24 8.79 8.22
N SER A 208 3.51 9.01 7.85
CA SER A 208 3.89 9.33 6.47
C SER A 208 4.63 8.15 5.87
N ALA A 209 4.26 7.74 4.65
CA ALA A 209 4.92 6.65 3.95
C ALA A 209 6.45 6.87 3.84
N GLY A 210 6.88 8.12 3.63
CA GLY A 210 8.30 8.48 3.55
C GLY A 210 9.09 8.36 4.87
N LYS A 211 8.44 8.03 6.00
CA LYS A 211 9.11 7.69 7.25
C LYS A 211 9.55 6.23 7.32
N PHE A 212 8.96 5.37 6.50
CA PHE A 212 9.39 3.99 6.31
C PHE A 212 10.38 3.99 5.14
N HIS A 213 11.66 3.82 5.43
CA HIS A 213 12.74 3.81 4.44
C HIS A 213 13.34 2.42 4.32
N ASP A 214 14.21 2.24 3.31
CA ASP A 214 15.00 1.02 3.10
C ASP A 214 14.16 -0.26 3.01
N LEU A 215 12.98 -0.16 2.39
CA LEU A 215 12.08 -1.30 2.20
C LEU A 215 12.80 -2.44 1.45
N PRO A 216 12.69 -3.70 1.92
CA PRO A 216 13.36 -4.88 1.36
C PRO A 216 12.72 -5.38 0.05
N THR A 217 11.74 -4.64 -0.46
CA THR A 217 11.00 -4.91 -1.67
C THR A 217 10.65 -3.59 -2.36
N PHE A 218 10.38 -3.62 -3.67
CA PHE A 218 9.90 -2.45 -4.39
C PHE A 218 8.40 -2.51 -4.77
N GLY A 219 7.76 -3.67 -4.83
CA GLY A 219 6.42 -3.80 -5.42
C GLY A 219 5.30 -3.71 -4.40
N VAL A 220 5.16 -4.70 -3.51
CA VAL A 220 4.17 -4.68 -2.42
C VAL A 220 4.84 -5.13 -1.14
N TYR A 221 4.86 -4.26 -0.13
CA TYR A 221 5.15 -4.64 1.25
C TYR A 221 3.84 -4.68 2.04
N GLY A 222 3.48 -5.85 2.53
CA GLY A 222 2.27 -6.07 3.33
C GLY A 222 2.60 -6.69 4.68
N ARG A 223 2.23 -6.03 5.78
CA ARG A 223 2.50 -6.52 7.13
C ARG A 223 1.29 -6.39 8.05
N HIS A 224 1.03 -7.42 8.88
CA HIS A 224 -0.11 -7.46 9.82
C HIS A 224 -1.47 -7.31 9.10
N VAL A 225 -1.79 -8.25 8.20
CA VAL A 225 -3.02 -8.21 7.38
C VAL A 225 -3.72 -9.56 7.39
N SER A 226 -5.05 -9.57 7.45
CA SER A 226 -5.89 -10.75 7.25
C SER A 226 -6.85 -10.54 6.09
N GLY A 227 -6.86 -11.44 5.11
CA GLY A 227 -7.69 -11.28 3.91
C GLY A 227 -7.15 -10.20 2.99
N LEU A 228 -5.90 -10.39 2.53
CA LEU A 228 -5.26 -9.55 1.53
C LEU A 228 -5.42 -10.20 0.16
N ASP A 229 -6.28 -9.62 -0.68
CA ASP A 229 -6.55 -10.11 -2.03
C ASP A 229 -5.84 -9.22 -3.06
N LEU A 230 -4.93 -9.81 -3.84
CA LEU A 230 -4.09 -9.12 -4.81
C LEU A 230 -4.20 -9.78 -6.18
N GLU A 231 -5.01 -9.20 -7.06
CA GLU A 231 -5.33 -9.77 -8.36
C GLU A 231 -4.85 -8.89 -9.52
N LYS A 232 -4.26 -9.49 -10.57
CA LYS A 232 -3.84 -8.85 -11.82
C LYS A 232 -2.86 -7.70 -11.59
N PHE A 233 -1.73 -7.98 -10.94
CA PHE A 233 -0.65 -7.01 -10.80
C PHE A 233 0.32 -7.07 -11.99
N ARG A 234 0.66 -5.90 -12.54
CA ARG A 234 1.80 -5.73 -13.43
C ARG A 234 2.78 -4.76 -12.79
N LEU A 235 3.96 -5.26 -12.46
CA LEU A 235 5.02 -4.49 -11.83
C LEU A 235 6.25 -4.47 -12.75
N SER A 236 6.79 -3.30 -13.00
CA SER A 236 8.04 -3.14 -13.74
C SER A 236 8.90 -2.07 -13.09
N VAL A 237 10.20 -2.13 -13.36
CA VAL A 237 11.14 -1.07 -12.99
C VAL A 237 11.89 -0.57 -14.22
N ASP A 238 12.19 0.73 -14.24
CA ASP A 238 13.03 1.34 -15.28
C ASP A 238 14.51 0.95 -15.11
N THR A 239 14.98 0.97 -13.86
CA THR A 239 16.32 0.52 -13.48
C THR A 239 16.21 -0.76 -12.68
N ASN A 240 16.98 -1.78 -13.05
CA ASN A 240 16.95 -3.07 -12.37
C ASN A 240 17.04 -2.93 -10.85
N ASP A 241 16.16 -3.63 -10.13
CA ASP A 241 16.08 -3.62 -8.68
C ASP A 241 16.46 -5.00 -8.14
N THR A 242 17.40 -5.09 -7.21
CA THR A 242 17.85 -6.39 -6.68
C THR A 242 17.06 -6.83 -5.45
N ARG A 243 16.08 -6.02 -5.02
CA ARG A 243 15.12 -6.40 -3.99
C ARG A 243 14.06 -7.34 -4.56
N ASN A 244 13.38 -8.03 -3.65
CA ASN A 244 12.25 -8.88 -4.02
C ASN A 244 11.11 -8.03 -4.58
N ALA A 245 10.26 -8.61 -5.42
CA ALA A 245 9.11 -7.89 -5.95
C ALA A 245 8.07 -7.61 -4.89
N SER A 246 7.84 -8.54 -3.96
CA SER A 246 6.93 -8.33 -2.84
C SER A 246 7.34 -9.11 -1.60
N LEU A 247 6.93 -8.59 -0.45
CA LEU A 247 7.17 -9.20 0.86
C LEU A 247 5.90 -9.09 1.71
N PHE A 248 5.50 -10.23 2.27
CA PHE A 248 4.36 -10.36 3.17
C PHE A 248 4.82 -10.89 4.53
N GLU A 249 4.56 -10.15 5.59
CA GLU A 249 5.01 -10.46 6.96
C GLU A 249 3.82 -10.50 7.92
N ASP A 250 3.62 -11.59 8.66
CA ASP A 250 2.46 -11.75 9.54
C ASP A 250 1.13 -11.51 8.80
N VAL A 251 0.90 -12.33 7.77
CA VAL A 251 -0.28 -12.22 6.89
C VAL A 251 -1.05 -13.53 6.86
N SER A 252 -2.36 -13.44 7.00
CA SER A 252 -3.28 -14.57 6.92
C SER A 252 -4.27 -14.43 5.78
N ASN A 253 -4.74 -15.55 5.22
CA ASN A 253 -5.71 -15.56 4.12
C ASN A 253 -5.23 -14.71 2.92
N LEU A 254 -3.96 -14.83 2.54
CA LEU A 254 -3.36 -14.10 1.42
C LEU A 254 -3.78 -14.72 0.08
N ARG A 255 -4.24 -13.92 -0.87
CA ARG A 255 -4.52 -14.39 -2.24
C ARG A 255 -3.76 -13.57 -3.25
N ILE A 256 -2.93 -14.24 -4.04
CA ILE A 256 -2.14 -13.65 -5.13
C ILE A 256 -2.56 -14.34 -6.42
N ASP A 257 -3.07 -13.57 -7.38
CA ASP A 257 -3.55 -14.10 -8.66
C ASP A 257 -3.08 -13.25 -9.84
N SER A 258 -2.51 -13.89 -10.86
CA SER A 258 -2.24 -13.28 -12.17
C SER A 258 -1.22 -12.14 -12.11
N TRP A 259 -0.09 -12.37 -11.43
CA TRP A 259 0.99 -11.38 -11.32
C TRP A 259 2.05 -11.53 -12.41
N GLU A 260 2.49 -10.39 -12.96
CA GLU A 260 3.62 -10.26 -13.87
C GLU A 260 4.62 -9.25 -13.31
N VAL A 261 5.89 -9.64 -13.18
CA VAL A 261 6.95 -8.77 -12.67
C VAL A 261 8.15 -8.73 -13.62
N GLN A 262 8.70 -7.54 -13.86
CA GLN A 262 9.87 -7.32 -14.71
C GLN A 262 10.94 -6.46 -14.00
N GLY A 263 12.22 -6.66 -14.37
CA GLY A 263 13.34 -5.83 -13.91
C GLY A 263 13.91 -6.17 -12.53
N ILE A 264 13.87 -7.45 -12.15
CA ILE A 264 14.35 -7.95 -10.84
C ILE A 264 15.52 -8.93 -10.95
N GLU A 265 16.44 -8.67 -11.89
CA GLU A 265 17.64 -9.49 -12.06
C GLU A 265 18.52 -9.44 -10.80
N GLY A 266 18.86 -10.62 -10.28
CA GLY A 266 19.67 -10.78 -9.07
C GLY A 266 18.88 -10.80 -7.76
N ALA A 267 17.56 -10.62 -7.79
CA ALA A 267 16.71 -10.82 -6.61
C ALA A 267 16.69 -12.30 -6.17
N THR A 268 16.62 -12.53 -4.86
CA THR A 268 16.57 -13.89 -4.29
C THR A 268 15.23 -14.55 -4.61
N ALA A 269 14.12 -13.83 -4.47
CA ALA A 269 12.81 -14.28 -4.86
C ALA A 269 11.96 -13.19 -5.53
N MET A 270 10.94 -13.61 -6.28
CA MET A 270 9.87 -12.70 -6.69
C MET A 270 8.99 -12.34 -5.48
N ILE A 271 8.52 -13.35 -4.73
CA ILE A 271 7.65 -13.18 -3.56
C ILE A 271 8.35 -13.74 -2.33
N ARG A 272 8.37 -12.96 -1.25
CA ARG A 272 8.76 -13.42 0.08
C ARG A 272 7.57 -13.46 1.01
N CYS A 273 7.51 -14.51 1.82
CA CYS A 273 6.52 -14.70 2.87
C CYS A 273 7.23 -15.01 4.18
N ASP A 274 6.94 -14.24 5.23
CA ASP A 274 7.43 -14.50 6.59
C ASP A 274 6.25 -14.57 7.56
N ASN A 275 6.11 -15.69 8.27
CA ASN A 275 4.93 -15.99 9.09
C ASN A 275 3.62 -15.73 8.31
N VAL A 276 3.46 -16.41 7.17
CA VAL A 276 2.26 -16.30 6.33
C VAL A 276 1.46 -17.59 6.37
N TRP A 277 0.15 -17.49 6.53
CA TRP A 277 -0.70 -18.67 6.55
C TRP A 277 -2.00 -18.59 5.76
N ASP A 278 -2.48 -19.76 5.35
CA ASP A 278 -3.68 -19.94 4.53
C ASP A 278 -3.62 -19.13 3.23
N ALA A 279 -2.48 -19.18 2.55
CA ALA A 279 -2.25 -18.42 1.32
C ALA A 279 -2.56 -19.23 0.05
N LEU A 280 -3.07 -18.56 -0.99
CA LEU A 280 -3.22 -19.10 -2.34
C LEU A 280 -2.49 -18.22 -3.35
N ILE A 281 -1.47 -18.77 -4.00
CA ILE A 281 -0.64 -18.08 -5.00
C ILE A 281 -0.77 -18.79 -6.35
N ARG A 282 -1.34 -18.11 -7.35
CA ARG A 282 -1.62 -18.70 -8.66
C ARG A 282 -1.53 -17.74 -9.84
N GLY A 283 -1.48 -18.29 -11.06
CA GLY A 283 -1.52 -17.51 -12.30
C GLY A 283 -0.33 -16.58 -12.51
N CYS A 284 0.71 -16.67 -11.69
CA CYS A 284 1.85 -15.76 -11.73
C CYS A 284 2.88 -16.20 -12.77
N ARG A 285 3.59 -15.21 -13.31
CA ARG A 285 4.71 -15.40 -14.24
C ARG A 285 5.95 -14.66 -13.71
N PRO A 286 6.88 -15.36 -13.03
CA PRO A 286 8.14 -14.78 -12.60
C PRO A 286 9.00 -14.34 -13.79
N SER A 287 9.79 -13.29 -13.57
CA SER A 287 10.92 -12.97 -14.46
C SER A 287 11.93 -14.12 -14.43
N SER A 288 12.48 -14.48 -15.60
CA SER A 288 13.50 -15.53 -15.76
C SER A 288 14.83 -15.23 -15.05
N ALA A 289 14.95 -14.08 -14.40
CA ALA A 289 16.18 -13.56 -13.80
C ALA A 289 16.21 -13.60 -12.25
N THR A 290 15.17 -14.19 -11.61
CA THR A 290 15.14 -14.42 -10.15
C THR A 290 15.67 -15.80 -9.79
N SER A 291 16.19 -15.97 -8.57
CA SER A 291 16.64 -17.30 -8.11
C SER A 291 15.47 -18.22 -7.77
N HIS A 292 14.46 -17.66 -7.09
CA HIS A 292 13.26 -18.37 -6.65
C HIS A 292 12.00 -17.60 -7.06
N PHE A 293 10.88 -18.31 -7.21
CA PHE A 293 9.57 -17.66 -7.31
C PHE A 293 9.08 -17.24 -5.92
N LEU A 294 9.20 -18.15 -4.95
CA LEU A 294 8.75 -17.98 -3.59
C LEU A 294 9.87 -18.30 -2.59
N GLU A 295 10.10 -17.42 -1.63
CA GLU A 295 10.89 -17.67 -0.43
C GLU A 295 9.97 -17.60 0.80
N VAL A 296 10.01 -18.62 1.66
CA VAL A 296 9.18 -18.69 2.87
C VAL A 296 10.06 -18.84 4.11
N SER A 297 9.78 -18.02 5.13
CA SER A 297 10.36 -18.05 6.47
C SER A 297 9.30 -18.06 7.56
N GLY A 298 9.73 -18.23 8.81
CA GLY A 298 8.87 -18.06 9.98
C GLY A 298 8.18 -19.35 10.44
N ALA A 299 8.22 -19.59 11.75
CA ALA A 299 7.69 -20.80 12.38
C ALA A 299 6.15 -20.91 12.31
N GLN A 300 5.45 -19.80 12.02
CA GLN A 300 3.99 -19.78 11.87
C GLN A 300 3.53 -20.00 10.43
N SER A 301 4.45 -20.09 9.47
CA SER A 301 4.09 -20.28 8.07
C SER A 301 3.51 -21.66 7.81
N HIS A 302 2.27 -21.72 7.29
CA HIS A 302 1.58 -22.98 6.98
C HIS A 302 0.41 -22.78 6.02
N GLY A 303 -0.02 -23.85 5.33
CA GLY A 303 -1.22 -23.79 4.46
C GLY A 303 -1.02 -22.94 3.19
N ILE A 304 0.21 -22.75 2.72
CA ILE A 304 0.52 -21.97 1.52
C ILE A 304 0.38 -22.87 0.28
N ALA A 305 -0.66 -22.65 -0.53
CA ALA A 305 -0.89 -23.36 -1.78
C ALA A 305 -0.36 -22.57 -2.97
N VAL A 306 0.55 -23.17 -3.74
CA VAL A 306 1.13 -22.58 -4.95
C VAL A 306 0.73 -23.44 -6.16
N THR A 307 -0.06 -22.89 -7.07
CA THR A 307 -0.63 -23.68 -8.18
C THR A 307 -0.86 -22.86 -9.45
N GLY A 308 -0.74 -23.49 -10.63
CA GLY A 308 -1.06 -22.83 -11.90
C GLY A 308 -0.19 -21.61 -12.22
N ASN A 309 1.09 -21.63 -11.83
CA ASN A 309 2.07 -20.59 -12.12
C ASN A 309 3.03 -21.07 -13.24
N ASP A 310 3.52 -20.17 -14.08
CA ASP A 310 4.54 -20.47 -15.09
C ASP A 310 5.94 -20.44 -14.46
N LEU A 311 6.33 -21.55 -13.82
CA LEU A 311 7.61 -21.68 -13.12
C LEU A 311 8.71 -22.32 -14.00
N SER A 312 8.45 -22.47 -15.30
CA SER A 312 9.29 -23.24 -16.23
C SER A 312 10.74 -22.75 -16.35
N GLY A 313 10.97 -21.47 -16.07
CA GLY A 313 12.30 -20.85 -16.10
C GLY A 313 13.14 -21.02 -14.82
N LEU A 314 12.58 -21.59 -13.75
CA LEU A 314 13.22 -21.65 -12.43
C LEU A 314 13.66 -23.06 -12.08
N LYS A 315 14.92 -23.21 -11.64
CA LYS A 315 15.47 -24.51 -11.18
C LYS A 315 14.93 -24.90 -9.80
N GLU A 316 14.78 -23.92 -8.92
CA GLU A 316 14.30 -24.09 -7.56
C GLU A 316 13.19 -23.06 -7.31
N PRO A 317 11.93 -23.34 -7.69
CA PRO A 317 10.88 -22.34 -7.64
C PRO A 317 10.51 -21.89 -6.22
N CYS A 318 10.75 -22.71 -5.21
CA CYS A 318 10.45 -22.38 -3.82
C CYS A 318 11.64 -22.72 -2.93
N LYS A 319 11.97 -21.80 -2.01
CA LYS A 319 12.96 -22.00 -0.96
C LYS A 319 12.33 -21.80 0.42
N LEU A 320 12.57 -22.76 1.31
CA LEU A 320 12.13 -22.70 2.71
C LEU A 320 13.34 -22.40 3.61
N HIS A 321 13.17 -21.48 4.54
CA HIS A 321 14.19 -21.18 5.53
C HIS A 321 14.19 -22.23 6.66
N PRO A 322 15.31 -22.41 7.40
CA PRO A 322 15.44 -23.46 8.42
C PRO A 322 14.41 -23.44 9.55
N ASP A 323 13.81 -22.28 9.81
CA ASP A 323 12.79 -22.05 10.83
C ASP A 323 11.36 -22.33 10.34
N THR A 324 11.19 -22.65 9.05
CA THR A 324 9.89 -22.89 8.43
C THR A 324 9.49 -24.36 8.53
N PRO A 325 8.22 -24.69 8.88
CA PRO A 325 7.73 -26.05 8.81
C PRO A 325 7.89 -26.66 7.41
N ASN A 326 8.34 -27.92 7.31
CA ASN A 326 8.61 -28.56 6.02
C ASN A 326 7.36 -28.67 5.12
N GLU A 327 6.20 -28.82 5.75
CA GLU A 327 4.88 -28.90 5.10
C GLU A 327 4.20 -27.54 4.87
N ALA A 328 4.90 -26.42 5.13
CA ALA A 328 4.31 -25.09 5.05
C ALA A 328 3.76 -24.76 3.64
N VAL A 329 4.42 -25.27 2.61
CA VAL A 329 4.11 -24.98 1.20
C VAL A 329 3.71 -26.26 0.45
N GLN A 330 2.60 -26.18 -0.27
CA GLN A 330 2.16 -27.20 -1.22
C GLN A 330 2.32 -26.68 -2.65
N LEU A 331 3.38 -27.11 -3.33
CA LEU A 331 3.59 -26.85 -4.75
C LEU A 331 2.80 -27.85 -5.59
N LYS A 332 1.78 -27.38 -6.31
CA LYS A 332 1.02 -28.17 -7.29
C LYS A 332 1.37 -27.70 -8.69
N PHE A 333 2.32 -28.38 -9.31
CA PHE A 333 2.61 -28.24 -10.73
C PHE A 333 1.43 -28.82 -11.52
N ASN A 334 0.79 -28.00 -12.36
CA ASN A 334 -0.06 -28.56 -13.41
C ASN A 334 0.88 -29.03 -14.52
N LEU A 335 1.00 -30.36 -14.63
CA LEU A 335 1.57 -31.05 -15.80
C LEU A 335 0.76 -30.74 -17.05
#